data_AF-A0A518AVH5-F1
#
_entry.id   AF-A0A518AVH5-F1
#
_cell.length_a   1.000
_cell.length_b   1.000
_cell.length_c   1.000
_cell.angle_alpha   90.00
_cell.angle_beta   90.00
_cell.angle_gamma   90.00
#
_symmetry.space_group_name_H-M   'P 1'
#
loop_
_entity.id
_entity.type
_entity.pdbx_description
1 polymer ?
#
loop_
_entity_poly.entity_id
_entity_poly.type
_entity_poly.pdbx_seq_one_letter_code
_entity_poly.pdbx_strand_id
1 'polypeptide(L)'
;MNHEEQWEIERLVCEIIEDKDNTDAIDVLNARLAGRPDLQDHYCHYLSVHLLLVGELSDSYGRYTPLIPLSPALGQPVVDQDECTLLVKRIDTALAEATRKSGSKRWIKQVLLAAAACIAVFLLMPRGGSDTASNHSVAELGLDGWYQDVNHALFWTADDQAKNLVSRLTRTSSPVRVLLPSNGTADLPEPQLIGGTAWVEYETGFRERGRVVPLPPGMSMEVFIDTDASSQNNLSVVELDKYGRAVGSNYSVSNVTGNSKPVDLRAGWIGKVSESNPTDSTKYFLFMGAYLDVREENEAWVPSNFHDYIDTESLLIVGWDDRSYWSTEGPFAVPDPSMDSDFNDMRAIIRFSHLDGKGPKELPTYLPTPTQPTKLAETRGIGYEFSIRPGEEAYLMVSGYAALQNAMEIIDLETEEVVWRHGGIPAAKELKGNSEPDRGVYVIRNQSDEVRQYEVQAQCLYVPEKDYWKHIPFKLLGDNPDTAIVGFEDNPHATSNWDWDDVLVVIHWFECQ
;
A
#
# COMPACT_ATOMS: atom_id res chain seq x y z
N MET A 1 32.47 -7.13 18.93
CA MET A 1 32.74 -7.47 17.53
C MET A 1 33.02 -6.17 16.79
N ASN A 2 34.13 -6.08 16.04
CA ASN A 2 34.51 -4.86 15.33
C ASN A 2 33.72 -4.75 14.01
N HIS A 3 33.23 -3.55 13.68
CA HIS A 3 32.45 -3.28 12.46
C HIS A 3 33.22 -3.63 11.18
N GLU A 4 34.56 -3.47 11.19
CA GLU A 4 35.41 -3.87 10.07
C GLU A 4 35.45 -5.40 9.86
N GLU A 5 35.36 -6.19 10.94
CA GLU A 5 35.35 -7.65 10.83
C GLU A 5 34.00 -8.15 10.28
N GLN A 6 32.89 -7.48 10.59
CA GLN A 6 31.56 -7.80 10.06
C GLN A 6 31.50 -7.53 8.56
N TRP A 7 31.88 -6.31 8.15
CA TRP A 7 31.88 -5.90 6.75
C TRP A 7 32.77 -6.81 5.87
N GLU A 8 33.90 -7.26 6.41
CA GLU A 8 34.79 -8.17 5.68
C GLU A 8 34.19 -9.57 5.50
N ILE A 9 33.39 -10.07 6.45
CA ILE A 9 32.65 -11.32 6.30
C ILE A 9 31.58 -11.16 5.21
N GLU A 10 30.81 -10.07 5.23
CA GLU A 10 29.79 -9.78 4.22
C GLU A 10 30.40 -9.67 2.81
N ARG A 11 31.51 -8.94 2.67
CA ARG A 11 32.26 -8.81 1.41
C ARG A 11 32.69 -10.16 0.85
N LEU A 12 33.30 -11.02 1.69
CA LEU A 12 33.75 -12.36 1.28
C LEU A 12 32.57 -13.24 0.85
N VAL A 13 31.41 -13.13 1.51
CA VAL A 13 30.21 -13.88 1.13
C VAL A 13 29.68 -13.44 -0.23
N CYS A 14 29.63 -12.14 -0.51
CA CYS A 14 29.24 -11.63 -1.83
C CYS A 14 30.20 -12.13 -2.92
N GLU A 15 31.51 -12.09 -2.68
CA GLU A 15 32.52 -12.59 -3.63
C GLU A 15 32.36 -14.09 -3.95
N ILE A 16 31.99 -14.90 -2.96
CA ILE A 16 31.74 -16.35 -3.13
C ILE A 16 30.41 -16.59 -3.87
N ILE A 17 29.41 -15.74 -3.68
CA ILE A 17 28.12 -15.85 -4.37
C ILE A 17 28.28 -15.50 -5.85
N GLU A 18 29.04 -14.45 -6.15
CA GLU A 18 29.33 -13.98 -7.52
C GLU A 18 30.25 -14.95 -8.27
N ASP A 19 31.29 -15.47 -7.60
CA ASP A 19 32.21 -16.46 -8.14
C ASP A 19 32.28 -17.69 -7.23
N LYS A 20 31.40 -18.66 -7.52
CA LYS A 20 31.20 -19.88 -6.72
C LYS A 20 32.45 -20.75 -6.58
N ASP A 21 33.44 -20.55 -7.45
CA ASP A 21 34.70 -21.29 -7.46
C ASP A 21 35.88 -20.49 -6.86
N ASN A 22 35.62 -19.33 -6.22
CA ASN A 22 36.64 -18.51 -5.58
C ASN A 22 37.15 -19.15 -4.27
N THR A 23 38.00 -20.16 -4.42
CA THR A 23 38.59 -20.95 -3.32
C THR A 23 39.39 -20.10 -2.35
N ASP A 24 40.02 -19.02 -2.83
CA ASP A 24 40.82 -18.13 -1.99
C ASP A 24 39.93 -17.35 -1.02
N ALA A 25 38.78 -16.83 -1.48
CA ALA A 25 37.80 -16.17 -0.62
C ALA A 25 37.19 -17.14 0.41
N ILE A 26 36.91 -18.38 0.00
CA ILE A 26 36.40 -19.44 0.90
C ILE A 26 37.42 -19.76 2.01
N ASP A 27 38.70 -19.89 1.65
CA ASP A 27 39.76 -20.19 2.62
C ASP A 27 40.00 -19.03 3.59
N VAL A 28 39.95 -17.77 3.12
CA VAL A 28 40.04 -16.58 3.97
C VAL A 28 38.84 -16.49 4.91
N LEU A 29 37.63 -16.75 4.41
CA LEU A 29 36.40 -16.78 5.23
C LEU A 29 36.49 -17.86 6.30
N ASN A 30 36.87 -19.09 5.94
CA ASN A 30 37.02 -20.21 6.86
C ASN A 30 38.08 -19.93 7.95
N ALA A 31 39.22 -19.35 7.57
CA ALA A 31 40.27 -18.99 8.51
C ALA A 31 39.82 -17.91 9.51
N ARG A 32 39.00 -16.95 9.08
CA ARG A 32 38.44 -15.90 9.94
C ARG A 32 37.36 -16.41 10.89
N LEU A 33 36.53 -17.33 10.43
CA LEU A 33 35.49 -17.94 11.25
C LEU A 33 36.06 -18.96 12.24
N ALA A 34 37.23 -19.57 11.97
CA ALA A 34 37.81 -20.60 12.82
C ALA A 34 38.10 -20.12 14.25
N GLY A 35 37.40 -20.71 15.23
CA GLY A 35 37.60 -20.41 16.66
C GLY A 35 37.01 -19.07 17.13
N ARG A 36 36.23 -18.39 16.28
CA ARG A 36 35.59 -17.09 16.56
C ARG A 36 34.05 -17.25 16.55
N PRO A 37 33.42 -17.65 17.67
CA PRO A 37 31.97 -17.91 17.71
C PRO A 37 31.12 -16.67 17.42
N ASP A 38 31.61 -15.48 17.78
CA ASP A 38 30.97 -14.20 17.51
C ASP A 38 30.81 -13.92 16.00
N LEU A 39 31.85 -14.21 15.21
CA LEU A 39 31.82 -14.04 13.75
C LEU A 39 31.03 -15.16 13.06
N GLN A 40 31.03 -16.36 13.64
CA GLN A 40 30.21 -17.48 13.15
C GLN A 40 28.71 -17.20 13.30
N ASP A 41 28.30 -16.63 14.42
CA ASP A 41 26.90 -16.26 14.66
C ASP A 41 26.45 -15.15 13.70
N HIS A 42 27.29 -14.15 13.46
CA HIS A 42 27.03 -13.09 12.49
C HIS A 42 26.96 -13.61 11.05
N TYR A 43 27.88 -14.48 10.64
CA TYR A 43 27.86 -15.14 9.33
C TYR A 43 26.58 -15.98 9.12
N CYS A 44 26.18 -16.76 10.13
CA CYS A 44 24.94 -17.54 10.08
C CYS A 44 23.70 -16.64 9.98
N HIS A 45 23.67 -15.53 10.71
CA HIS A 45 22.60 -14.55 10.63
C HIS A 45 22.50 -13.94 9.23
N TYR A 46 23.63 -13.51 8.67
CA TYR A 46 23.71 -12.91 7.33
C TYR A 46 23.25 -13.88 6.23
N LEU A 47 23.70 -15.14 6.28
CA LEU A 47 23.23 -16.18 5.37
C LEU A 47 21.74 -16.46 5.51
N SER A 48 21.20 -16.44 6.73
CA SER A 48 19.76 -16.68 6.97
C SER A 48 18.92 -15.57 6.34
N VAL A 49 19.33 -14.31 6.48
CA VAL A 49 18.69 -13.16 5.83
C VAL A 49 18.75 -13.28 4.30
N HIS A 50 19.90 -13.65 3.74
CA HIS A 50 20.03 -13.85 2.29
C HIS A 50 19.19 -15.02 1.76
N LEU A 51 19.11 -16.13 2.49
CA LEU A 51 18.26 -17.26 2.10
C LEU A 51 16.77 -16.91 2.18
N LEU A 52 16.36 -16.10 3.15
CA LEU A 52 14.99 -15.56 3.23
C LEU A 52 14.71 -14.63 2.04
N LEU A 53 15.62 -13.71 1.71
CA LEU A 53 15.49 -12.82 0.54
C LEU A 53 15.42 -13.59 -0.78
N VAL A 54 16.25 -14.63 -0.95
CA VAL A 54 16.22 -15.50 -2.14
C VAL A 54 14.92 -16.30 -2.20
N GLY A 55 14.40 -16.76 -1.06
CA GLY A 55 13.09 -17.42 -0.97
C GLY A 55 11.95 -16.50 -1.39
N GLU A 56 11.91 -15.30 -0.82
CA GLU A 56 10.92 -14.25 -1.16
C GLU A 56 11.01 -13.85 -2.64
N LEU A 57 12.22 -13.66 -3.17
CA LEU A 57 12.42 -13.37 -4.60
C LEU A 57 11.95 -14.52 -5.49
N SER A 58 12.27 -15.77 -5.13
CA SER A 58 11.88 -16.96 -5.91
C SER A 58 10.36 -17.17 -5.94
N ASP A 59 9.66 -16.90 -4.83
CA ASP A 59 8.19 -16.90 -4.78
C ASP A 59 7.59 -15.71 -5.57
N SER A 60 8.31 -14.59 -5.63
CA SER A 60 7.90 -13.39 -6.40
C SER A 60 8.06 -13.58 -7.92
N TYR A 61 9.11 -14.28 -8.40
CA TYR A 61 9.37 -14.49 -9.82
C TYR A 61 8.32 -15.39 -10.54
N GLY A 62 7.51 -16.13 -9.79
CA GLY A 62 6.37 -16.86 -10.35
C GLY A 62 5.18 -15.96 -10.73
N ARG A 63 5.15 -14.69 -10.31
CA ARG A 63 3.98 -13.80 -10.43
C ARG A 63 4.28 -12.36 -10.87
N TYR A 64 5.54 -11.98 -11.04
CA TYR A 64 5.93 -10.62 -11.46
C TYR A 64 6.62 -10.61 -12.84
N THR A 65 6.24 -9.63 -13.67
CA THR A 65 7.08 -9.17 -14.79
C THR A 65 7.95 -8.02 -14.25
N PRO A 66 9.29 -8.14 -14.22
CA PRO A 66 10.13 -7.08 -13.66
C PRO A 66 10.03 -5.79 -14.50
N LEU A 67 9.94 -4.65 -13.82
CA LEU A 67 9.83 -3.29 -14.38
C LEU A 67 11.07 -2.81 -15.16
N ILE A 68 12.18 -3.55 -15.12
CA ILE A 68 13.39 -3.29 -15.92
C ILE A 68 13.68 -4.55 -16.73
N PRO A 69 13.73 -4.50 -18.07
CA PRO A 69 14.11 -5.65 -18.87
C PRO A 69 15.57 -6.01 -18.58
N LEU A 70 15.77 -7.14 -17.87
CA LEU A 70 17.09 -7.73 -17.72
C LEU A 70 17.63 -8.05 -19.12
N SER A 71 18.82 -7.52 -19.42
CA SER A 71 19.48 -7.69 -20.73
C SER A 71 19.54 -9.17 -21.13
N PRO A 72 19.22 -9.54 -22.38
CA PRO A 72 19.15 -10.94 -22.84
C PRO A 72 20.52 -11.67 -22.83
N ALA A 73 21.59 -11.00 -22.40
CA ALA A 73 22.92 -11.59 -22.21
C ALA A 73 23.04 -12.44 -20.93
N LEU A 74 22.16 -12.26 -19.95
CA LEU A 74 22.01 -13.15 -18.80
C LEU A 74 20.81 -14.05 -19.09
N GLY A 75 21.06 -15.22 -19.67
CA GLY A 75 20.02 -16.20 -19.92
C GLY A 75 19.16 -16.41 -18.67
N GLN A 76 17.84 -16.56 -18.86
CA GLN A 76 16.92 -16.90 -17.77
C GLN A 76 17.52 -18.05 -16.95
N PRO A 77 17.67 -17.92 -15.62
CA PRO A 77 18.03 -19.05 -14.80
C PRO A 77 16.82 -19.99 -14.80
N VAL A 78 16.83 -20.95 -15.72
CA VAL A 78 16.01 -22.14 -15.57
C VAL A 78 16.62 -22.87 -14.40
N VAL A 79 16.08 -22.64 -13.20
CA VAL A 79 16.38 -23.49 -12.05
C VAL A 79 15.69 -24.82 -12.36
N ASP A 80 16.43 -25.69 -13.04
CA ASP A 80 16.02 -27.07 -13.25
C ASP A 80 15.95 -27.71 -11.85
N GLN A 81 14.76 -28.16 -11.45
CA GLN A 81 14.57 -28.86 -10.17
C GLN A 81 15.49 -30.08 -10.06
N ASP A 82 15.90 -30.65 -11.20
CA ASP A 82 16.87 -31.72 -11.26
C ASP A 82 18.29 -31.24 -10.90
N GLU A 83 18.68 -30.00 -11.22
CA GLU A 83 19.97 -29.40 -10.81
C GLU A 83 20.03 -29.10 -9.32
N CYS A 84 18.96 -28.57 -8.72
CA CYS A 84 18.90 -28.39 -7.26
C CYS A 84 18.99 -29.74 -6.53
N THR A 85 18.33 -30.77 -7.05
CA THR A 85 18.41 -32.13 -6.50
C THR A 85 19.80 -32.74 -6.69
N LEU A 86 20.47 -32.46 -7.82
CA LEU A 86 21.86 -32.87 -8.09
C LEU A 86 22.86 -32.15 -7.19
N LEU A 87 22.63 -30.86 -6.89
CA LEU A 87 23.46 -30.06 -6.00
C LEU A 87 23.37 -30.59 -4.56
N VAL A 88 22.16 -30.90 -4.08
CA VAL A 88 21.93 -31.56 -2.79
C VAL A 88 22.64 -32.91 -2.72
N LYS A 89 22.55 -33.72 -3.78
CA LYS A 89 23.27 -35.01 -3.85
C LYS A 89 24.79 -34.85 -3.86
N ARG A 90 25.33 -33.84 -4.55
CA ARG A 90 26.77 -33.56 -4.61
C ARG A 90 27.28 -33.05 -3.26
N ILE A 91 26.50 -32.23 -2.57
CA ILE A 91 26.77 -31.76 -1.21
C ILE A 91 26.75 -32.94 -0.24
N ASP A 92 25.73 -33.81 -0.29
CA ASP A 92 25.67 -35.04 0.53
C ASP A 92 26.87 -35.97 0.28
N THR A 93 27.31 -36.09 -0.97
CA THR A 93 28.46 -36.95 -1.34
C THR A 93 29.79 -36.35 -0.88
N ALA A 94 29.98 -35.03 -1.05
CA ALA A 94 31.17 -34.32 -0.56
C ALA A 94 31.23 -34.32 0.98
N LEU A 95 30.09 -34.24 1.67
CA LEU A 95 29.98 -34.36 3.13
C LEU A 95 30.27 -35.78 3.62
N ALA A 96 29.85 -36.82 2.88
CA ALA A 96 30.17 -38.22 3.20
C ALA A 96 31.68 -38.52 3.08
N GLU A 97 32.38 -37.87 2.15
CA GLU A 97 33.84 -37.96 2.03
C GLU A 97 34.58 -37.13 3.11
N ALA A 98 34.07 -35.94 3.45
CA ALA A 98 34.64 -35.10 4.51
C ALA A 98 34.49 -35.71 5.92
N THR A 99 33.36 -36.37 6.21
CA THR A 99 33.13 -37.10 7.48
C THR A 99 33.97 -38.37 7.62
N ARG A 100 34.51 -38.92 6.51
CA ARG A 100 35.45 -40.05 6.54
C ARG A 100 36.87 -39.66 6.91
N LYS A 101 37.28 -38.40 6.68
CA LYS A 101 38.67 -37.92 6.87
C LYS A 101 38.92 -37.13 8.15
N SER A 102 37.91 -36.65 8.87
CA SER A 102 38.10 -35.78 10.03
C SER A 102 37.59 -36.39 11.35
N GLY A 103 38.52 -36.62 12.28
CA GLY A 103 38.31 -37.26 13.58
C GLY A 103 37.77 -36.38 14.71
N SER A 104 36.95 -35.36 14.43
CA SER A 104 36.37 -34.49 15.47
C SER A 104 34.85 -34.34 15.32
N LYS A 105 34.10 -35.11 16.13
CA LYS A 105 32.67 -35.42 15.95
C LYS A 105 31.75 -34.81 17.03
N ARG A 106 31.57 -33.49 17.05
CA ARG A 106 30.42 -32.89 17.79
C ARG A 106 29.66 -31.82 17.02
N TRP A 107 30.35 -30.85 16.44
CA TRP A 107 29.69 -29.73 15.76
C TRP A 107 29.01 -30.15 14.44
N ILE A 108 29.65 -31.01 13.63
CA ILE A 108 29.05 -31.53 12.37
C ILE A 108 27.75 -32.30 12.66
N LYS A 109 27.67 -33.04 13.77
CA LYS A 109 26.44 -33.74 14.17
C LYS A 109 25.33 -32.79 14.60
N GLN A 110 25.67 -31.64 15.21
CA GLN A 110 24.70 -30.64 15.63
C GLN A 110 24.16 -29.85 14.43
N VAL A 111 25.01 -29.50 13.47
CA VAL A 111 24.58 -28.87 12.21
C VAL A 111 23.70 -29.82 11.39
N LEU A 112 24.04 -31.12 11.34
CA LEU A 112 23.20 -32.14 10.68
C LEU A 112 21.86 -32.34 11.39
N LEU A 113 21.82 -32.30 12.72
CA LEU A 113 20.55 -32.36 13.46
C LEU A 113 19.69 -31.12 13.21
N ALA A 114 20.31 -29.94 13.15
CA ALA A 114 19.62 -28.69 12.87
C ALA A 114 19.07 -28.66 11.44
N ALA A 115 19.86 -29.03 10.44
CA ALA A 115 19.42 -29.11 9.05
C ALA A 115 18.31 -30.16 8.86
N ALA A 116 18.44 -31.34 9.46
CA ALA A 116 17.39 -32.36 9.42
C ALA A 116 16.10 -31.92 10.14
N ALA A 117 16.22 -31.16 11.24
CA ALA A 117 15.08 -30.56 11.92
C ALA A 117 14.40 -29.48 11.07
N CYS A 118 15.16 -28.61 10.40
CA CYS A 118 14.62 -27.61 9.49
C CYS A 118 13.92 -28.24 8.29
N ILE A 119 14.50 -29.29 7.70
CA ILE A 119 13.88 -30.04 6.59
C ILE A 119 12.62 -30.79 7.07
N ALA A 120 12.64 -31.38 8.26
CA ALA A 120 11.46 -32.04 8.83
C ALA A 120 10.35 -31.04 9.14
N VAL A 121 10.67 -29.85 9.66
CA VAL A 121 9.70 -28.76 9.88
C VAL A 121 9.13 -28.29 8.54
N PHE A 122 9.96 -28.14 7.50
CA PHE A 122 9.51 -27.73 6.16
C PHE A 122 8.63 -28.79 5.47
N LEU A 123 8.92 -30.09 5.68
CA LEU A 123 8.12 -31.19 5.13
C LEU A 123 6.86 -31.52 5.95
N LEU A 124 6.82 -31.17 7.23
CA LEU A 124 5.67 -31.38 8.13
C LEU A 124 4.79 -30.13 8.28
N MET A 125 5.23 -28.97 7.76
CA MET A 125 4.33 -27.83 7.58
C MET A 125 3.22 -28.22 6.60
N PRO A 126 1.94 -28.12 6.99
CA PRO A 126 0.85 -28.52 6.13
C PRO A 126 0.86 -27.65 4.87
N ARG A 127 1.13 -28.25 3.71
CA ARG A 127 0.76 -27.64 2.43
C ARG A 127 -0.77 -27.58 2.41
N GLY A 128 -1.30 -26.36 2.29
CA GLY A 128 -2.70 -26.02 2.48
C GLY A 128 -3.68 -27.05 1.92
N GLY A 129 -4.59 -27.50 2.79
CA GLY A 129 -5.64 -28.46 2.48
C GLY A 129 -5.94 -29.40 3.65
N SER A 130 -6.31 -28.86 4.82
CA SER A 130 -7.02 -29.68 5.81
C SER A 130 -8.24 -28.93 6.34
N ASP A 131 -9.41 -29.39 5.87
CA ASP A 131 -10.70 -29.26 6.54
C ASP A 131 -10.67 -30.03 7.88
N THR A 132 -9.83 -29.59 8.81
CA THR A 132 -10.02 -29.93 10.21
C THR A 132 -10.96 -28.88 10.78
N ALA A 133 -12.23 -29.26 10.88
CA ALA A 133 -13.22 -28.59 11.73
C ALA A 133 -12.74 -28.65 13.19
N SER A 134 -11.82 -27.76 13.55
CA SER A 134 -11.58 -27.40 14.93
C SER A 134 -12.75 -26.52 15.36
N ASN A 135 -13.37 -26.91 16.48
CA ASN A 135 -14.34 -26.10 17.20
C ASN A 135 -13.66 -24.81 17.66
N HIS A 136 -13.57 -23.82 16.77
CA HIS A 136 -13.10 -22.47 17.08
C HIS A 136 -14.31 -21.57 17.28
N SER A 137 -14.22 -20.76 18.32
CA SER A 137 -15.33 -19.98 18.87
C SER A 137 -16.03 -19.17 17.79
N VAL A 138 -17.34 -19.36 17.73
CA VAL A 138 -18.27 -18.59 16.92
C VAL A 138 -18.06 -17.10 17.21
N ALA A 139 -17.97 -16.31 16.15
CA ALA A 139 -18.05 -14.85 16.20
C ALA A 139 -19.21 -14.43 17.13
N GLU A 140 -18.92 -13.79 18.26
CA GLU A 140 -19.97 -13.26 19.13
C GLU A 140 -20.42 -11.89 18.57
N LEU A 141 -21.73 -11.71 18.42
CA LEU A 141 -22.34 -10.44 18.08
C LEU A 141 -22.08 -9.44 19.23
N GLY A 142 -21.20 -8.47 18.97
CA GLY A 142 -20.92 -7.38 19.89
C GLY A 142 -21.90 -6.24 19.65
N LEU A 143 -23.00 -6.19 20.40
CA LEU A 143 -23.83 -4.98 20.51
C LEU A 143 -23.20 -4.04 21.53
N ASP A 144 -21.99 -3.58 21.27
CA ASP A 144 -21.38 -2.57 22.13
C ASP A 144 -21.92 -1.21 21.71
N GLY A 145 -22.61 -0.52 22.63
CA GLY A 145 -23.31 0.76 22.39
C GLY A 145 -22.41 1.94 22.00
N TRP A 146 -21.13 1.67 21.75
CA TRP A 146 -20.07 2.58 21.32
C TRP A 146 -20.01 2.76 19.79
N TYR A 147 -20.63 1.85 19.02
CA TYR A 147 -20.57 1.82 17.55
C TYR A 147 -21.82 2.43 16.88
N GLN A 148 -22.38 3.50 17.44
CA GLN A 148 -23.67 4.07 17.00
C GLN A 148 -23.63 4.70 15.60
N ASP A 149 -22.44 5.02 15.08
CA ASP A 149 -22.25 5.55 13.71
C ASP A 149 -22.17 4.45 12.64
N VAL A 150 -22.25 3.18 13.03
CA VAL A 150 -22.19 2.07 12.08
C VAL A 150 -23.61 1.62 11.72
N ASN A 151 -24.00 1.76 10.46
CA ASN A 151 -25.30 1.30 9.92
C ASN A 151 -25.43 -0.24 9.88
N HIS A 152 -24.48 -0.98 10.46
CA HIS A 152 -24.33 -2.43 10.33
C HIS A 152 -23.95 -3.05 11.68
N ALA A 153 -24.32 -4.32 11.87
CA ALA A 153 -23.90 -5.07 13.04
C ALA A 153 -22.41 -5.40 12.95
N LEU A 154 -21.71 -5.38 14.08
CA LEU A 154 -20.30 -5.78 14.15
C LEU A 154 -20.18 -7.15 14.83
N PHE A 155 -19.27 -7.99 14.34
CA PHE A 155 -18.76 -9.13 15.11
C PHE A 155 -17.26 -9.00 15.26
N TRP A 156 -16.71 -9.56 16.34
CA TRP A 156 -15.25 -9.61 16.50
C TRP A 156 -14.71 -10.97 16.07
N THR A 157 -13.56 -10.97 15.41
CA THR A 157 -12.84 -12.22 15.14
C THR A 157 -12.05 -12.64 16.38
N ALA A 158 -12.28 -13.87 16.84
CA ALA A 158 -11.51 -14.51 17.91
C ALA A 158 -10.22 -15.16 17.39
N ASP A 159 -9.93 -15.03 16.10
CA ASP A 159 -8.80 -15.67 15.45
C ASP A 159 -7.48 -14.96 15.80
N ASP A 160 -6.69 -15.58 16.68
CA ASP A 160 -5.35 -15.11 17.03
C ASP A 160 -4.43 -15.02 15.79
N GLN A 161 -4.64 -15.83 14.76
CA GLN A 161 -3.87 -15.77 13.53
C GLN A 161 -4.18 -14.50 12.74
N ALA A 162 -5.46 -14.13 12.62
CA ALA A 162 -5.87 -12.89 11.97
C ALA A 162 -5.31 -11.65 12.70
N LYS A 163 -5.38 -11.63 14.04
CA LYS A 163 -4.80 -10.55 14.87
C LYS A 163 -3.29 -10.43 14.68
N ASN A 164 -2.57 -11.55 14.72
CA ASN A 164 -1.12 -11.57 14.52
C ASN A 164 -0.74 -11.16 13.09
N LEU A 165 -1.52 -11.56 12.09
CA LEU A 165 -1.29 -11.18 10.70
C LEU A 165 -1.48 -9.68 10.51
N VAL A 166 -2.57 -9.11 11.05
CA VAL A 166 -2.84 -7.68 11.04
C VAL A 166 -1.67 -6.92 11.65
N SER A 167 -1.27 -7.25 12.88
CA SER A 167 -0.13 -6.62 13.57
C SER A 167 1.18 -6.71 12.78
N ARG A 168 1.46 -7.86 12.17
CA ARG A 168 2.68 -8.05 11.37
C ARG A 168 2.67 -7.19 10.10
N LEU A 169 1.55 -7.10 9.41
CA LEU A 169 1.45 -6.36 8.16
C LEU A 169 1.46 -4.85 8.40
N THR A 170 0.69 -4.38 9.38
CA THR A 170 0.68 -2.95 9.77
C THR A 170 1.93 -2.55 10.54
N ARG A 171 2.73 -3.51 11.03
CA ARG A 171 3.91 -3.31 11.89
C ARG A 171 3.58 -2.67 13.25
N THR A 172 2.32 -2.66 13.64
CA THR A 172 1.82 -2.07 14.88
C THR A 172 1.82 -3.08 16.03
N SER A 173 1.50 -2.61 17.24
CA SER A 173 1.23 -3.50 18.39
C SER A 173 0.11 -4.50 18.08
N SER A 174 0.09 -5.61 18.82
CA SER A 174 -0.92 -6.65 18.59
C SER A 174 -2.32 -6.15 18.96
N PRO A 175 -3.31 -6.27 18.06
CA PRO A 175 -4.66 -5.87 18.38
C PRO A 175 -5.29 -6.83 19.38
N VAL A 176 -6.06 -6.28 20.31
CA VAL A 176 -6.90 -7.02 21.26
C VAL A 176 -8.13 -7.56 20.55
N ARG A 177 -8.73 -6.75 19.68
CA ARG A 177 -9.95 -7.10 18.93
C ARG A 177 -9.91 -6.52 17.52
N VAL A 178 -10.47 -7.25 16.58
CA VAL A 178 -10.78 -6.78 15.23
C VAL A 178 -12.28 -6.99 15.03
N LEU A 179 -13.01 -5.88 14.94
CA LEU A 179 -14.44 -5.81 14.75
C LEU A 179 -14.71 -5.60 13.26
N LEU A 180 -15.52 -6.48 12.70
CA LEU A 180 -15.77 -6.55 11.28
C LEU A 180 -17.25 -6.26 10.98
N PRO A 181 -17.54 -5.55 9.88
CA PRO A 181 -18.90 -5.23 9.47
C PRO A 181 -19.66 -6.50 9.06
N SER A 182 -20.92 -6.63 9.48
CA SER A 182 -21.73 -7.81 9.21
C SER A 182 -23.20 -7.50 9.01
N ASN A 183 -23.87 -8.43 8.33
CA ASN A 183 -25.33 -8.42 8.15
C ASN A 183 -26.08 -9.12 9.30
N GLY A 184 -25.39 -9.52 10.37
CA GLY A 184 -25.97 -10.29 11.46
C GLY A 184 -27.03 -9.49 12.22
N THR A 185 -28.26 -9.99 12.28
CA THR A 185 -29.23 -9.61 13.31
C THR A 185 -29.19 -10.63 14.44
N ALA A 186 -29.70 -10.29 15.62
CA ALA A 186 -29.82 -11.24 16.73
C ALA A 186 -30.59 -12.53 16.39
N ASP A 187 -31.31 -12.55 15.26
CA ASP A 187 -32.16 -13.64 14.78
C ASP A 187 -31.47 -14.52 13.69
N LEU A 188 -30.29 -14.16 13.17
CA LEU A 188 -29.57 -14.96 12.18
C LEU A 188 -28.61 -15.94 12.88
N PRO A 189 -28.57 -17.23 12.46
CA PRO A 189 -27.79 -18.26 13.14
C PRO A 189 -26.28 -18.08 13.01
N GLU A 190 -25.79 -17.37 11.98
CA GLU A 190 -24.38 -17.02 11.81
C GLU A 190 -24.25 -15.64 11.11
N PRO A 191 -23.56 -14.64 11.71
CA PRO A 191 -23.29 -13.37 11.05
C PRO A 191 -22.33 -13.58 9.87
N GLN A 192 -22.57 -12.91 8.74
CA GLN A 192 -21.67 -12.92 7.59
C GLN A 192 -21.04 -11.55 7.38
N LEU A 193 -19.75 -11.57 7.03
CA LEU A 193 -18.99 -10.39 6.67
C LEU A 193 -19.65 -9.65 5.49
N ILE A 194 -19.66 -8.33 5.55
CA ILE A 194 -20.09 -7.45 4.45
C ILE A 194 -18.99 -6.41 4.17
N GLY A 195 -19.15 -5.59 3.13
CA GLY A 195 -18.30 -4.42 2.92
C GLY A 195 -18.59 -3.33 3.96
N GLY A 196 -17.57 -2.57 4.35
CA GLY A 196 -17.73 -1.46 5.28
C GLY A 196 -16.52 -1.17 6.16
N THR A 197 -16.72 -0.35 7.18
CA THR A 197 -15.70 -0.02 8.18
C THR A 197 -15.50 -1.17 9.17
N ALA A 198 -14.26 -1.64 9.29
CA ALA A 198 -13.76 -2.44 10.39
C ALA A 198 -13.11 -1.55 11.45
N TRP A 199 -13.10 -2.02 12.70
CA TRP A 199 -12.44 -1.36 13.83
C TRP A 199 -11.43 -2.29 14.47
N VAL A 200 -10.24 -1.78 14.76
CA VAL A 200 -9.16 -2.52 15.40
C VAL A 200 -8.83 -1.87 16.74
N GLU A 201 -9.02 -2.62 17.82
CA GLU A 201 -8.74 -2.17 19.19
C GLU A 201 -7.39 -2.71 19.67
N TYR A 202 -6.57 -1.86 20.28
CA TYR A 202 -5.25 -2.21 20.82
C TYR A 202 -5.25 -2.19 22.36
N GLU A 203 -4.26 -2.83 23.01
CA GLU A 203 -4.17 -2.94 24.48
C GLU A 203 -4.06 -1.58 25.17
N THR A 204 -3.51 -0.60 24.47
CA THR A 204 -3.36 0.79 24.91
C THR A 204 -4.68 1.57 24.90
N GLY A 205 -5.78 0.96 24.44
CA GLY A 205 -7.07 1.62 24.27
C GLY A 205 -7.22 2.36 22.94
N PHE A 206 -6.16 2.42 22.10
CA PHE A 206 -6.26 2.97 20.75
C PHE A 206 -7.24 2.15 19.90
N ARG A 207 -7.96 2.86 19.03
CA ARG A 207 -8.93 2.26 18.12
C ARG A 207 -8.73 2.86 16.74
N GLU A 208 -8.50 2.01 15.75
CA GLU A 208 -8.28 2.47 14.38
C GLU A 208 -9.25 1.83 13.39
N ARG A 209 -9.49 2.56 12.30
CA ARG A 209 -10.44 2.16 11.27
C ARG A 209 -9.70 1.44 10.14
N GLY A 210 -10.29 0.37 9.63
CA GLY A 210 -9.88 -0.31 8.39
C GLY A 210 -11.07 -0.49 7.45
N ARG A 211 -10.83 -0.69 6.15
CA ARG A 211 -11.90 -0.85 5.15
C ARG A 211 -11.99 -2.30 4.70
N VAL A 212 -13.15 -2.93 4.90
CA VAL A 212 -13.46 -4.24 4.33
C VAL A 212 -14.10 -4.06 2.96
N VAL A 213 -13.47 -4.66 1.96
CA VAL A 213 -13.86 -4.60 0.55
C VAL A 213 -14.31 -5.98 0.10
N PRO A 214 -15.59 -6.16 -0.28
CA PRO A 214 -16.08 -7.41 -0.83
C PRO A 214 -15.75 -7.51 -2.32
N LEU A 215 -15.30 -8.68 -2.77
CA LEU A 215 -15.12 -9.02 -4.17
C LEU A 215 -16.11 -10.13 -4.55
N PRO A 216 -17.24 -9.80 -5.20
CA PRO A 216 -18.27 -10.77 -5.56
C PRO A 216 -17.78 -11.87 -6.52
N PRO A 217 -18.49 -13.00 -6.60
CA PRO A 217 -18.29 -14.02 -7.63
C PRO A 217 -18.29 -13.44 -9.05
N GLY A 218 -17.34 -13.88 -9.88
CA GLY A 218 -17.25 -13.46 -11.28
C GLY A 218 -16.71 -12.05 -11.50
N MET A 219 -16.11 -11.43 -10.47
CA MET A 219 -15.49 -10.11 -10.56
C MET A 219 -13.98 -10.16 -10.34
N SER A 220 -13.30 -9.12 -10.83
CA SER A 220 -11.92 -8.77 -10.52
C SER A 220 -11.85 -7.40 -9.89
N MET A 221 -10.84 -7.20 -9.04
CA MET A 221 -10.43 -5.88 -8.57
C MET A 221 -9.01 -5.58 -8.99
N GLU A 222 -8.79 -4.35 -9.46
CA GLU A 222 -7.47 -3.77 -9.62
C GLU A 222 -7.29 -2.67 -8.57
N VAL A 223 -6.21 -2.77 -7.80
CA VAL A 223 -5.87 -1.85 -6.72
C VAL A 223 -4.63 -1.09 -7.13
N PHE A 224 -4.74 0.23 -7.22
CA PHE A 224 -3.65 1.16 -7.45
C PHE A 224 -3.40 1.94 -6.18
N ILE A 225 -2.14 2.03 -5.76
CA ILE A 225 -1.75 2.64 -4.49
C ILE A 225 -0.91 3.86 -4.79
N ASP A 226 -1.43 5.02 -4.44
CA ASP A 226 -0.82 6.33 -4.58
C ASP A 226 -0.42 6.85 -3.19
N THR A 227 0.54 7.76 -3.13
CA THR A 227 0.98 8.42 -1.89
C THR A 227 1.23 9.89 -2.19
N ASP A 228 0.98 10.76 -1.21
CA ASP A 228 1.39 12.16 -1.19
C ASP A 228 1.90 12.47 0.23
N ALA A 229 2.98 11.80 0.63
CA ALA A 229 3.45 11.80 2.01
C ALA A 229 4.94 12.13 2.11
N SER A 230 5.29 12.90 3.15
CA SER A 230 6.69 13.07 3.56
C SER A 230 7.15 12.03 4.61
N SER A 231 6.19 11.42 5.31
CA SER A 231 6.42 10.40 6.34
C SER A 231 6.50 8.99 5.74
N GLN A 232 6.90 8.02 6.57
CA GLN A 232 6.93 6.61 6.17
C GLN A 232 5.54 6.00 6.36
N ASN A 233 4.91 5.59 5.27
CA ASN A 233 3.57 5.02 5.26
C ASN A 233 3.56 3.60 4.70
N ASN A 234 2.53 2.86 5.09
CA ASN A 234 2.31 1.48 4.69
C ASN A 234 0.81 1.19 4.59
N LEU A 235 0.38 0.63 3.46
CA LEU A 235 -0.95 0.10 3.25
C LEU A 235 -0.89 -1.43 3.19
N SER A 236 -1.62 -2.06 4.09
CA SER A 236 -1.68 -3.52 4.24
C SER A 236 -3.05 -4.04 3.85
N VAL A 237 -3.07 -5.19 3.19
CA VAL A 237 -4.30 -5.87 2.81
C VAL A 237 -4.25 -7.35 3.17
N VAL A 238 -5.36 -7.81 3.77
CA VAL A 238 -5.55 -9.19 4.21
C VAL A 238 -6.81 -9.76 3.57
N GLU A 239 -6.69 -10.90 2.91
CA GLU A 239 -7.87 -11.66 2.49
C GLU A 239 -8.53 -12.36 3.70
N LEU A 240 -9.84 -12.19 3.79
CA LEU A 240 -10.71 -12.71 4.83
C LEU A 240 -11.80 -13.61 4.20
N ASP A 241 -12.19 -14.66 4.91
CA ASP A 241 -13.39 -15.41 4.55
C ASP A 241 -14.66 -14.73 5.08
N LYS A 242 -15.82 -15.30 4.73
CA LYS A 242 -17.13 -14.80 5.18
C LYS A 242 -17.32 -14.74 6.71
N TYR A 243 -16.44 -15.36 7.48
CA TYR A 243 -16.45 -15.38 8.94
C TYR A 243 -15.35 -14.48 9.54
N GLY A 244 -14.63 -13.72 8.72
CA GLY A 244 -13.57 -12.82 9.18
C GLY A 244 -12.26 -13.53 9.57
N ARG A 245 -12.06 -14.77 9.12
CA ARG A 245 -10.79 -15.50 9.32
C ARG A 245 -9.84 -15.13 8.20
N ALA A 246 -8.56 -14.93 8.52
CA ALA A 246 -7.55 -14.66 7.51
C ALA A 246 -7.34 -15.90 6.64
N VAL A 247 -7.62 -15.78 5.35
CA VAL A 247 -7.49 -16.87 4.37
C VAL A 247 -6.74 -16.35 3.16
N GLY A 248 -5.85 -17.16 2.58
CA GLY A 248 -5.24 -16.81 1.30
C GLY A 248 -4.18 -15.70 1.37
N SER A 249 -4.28 -14.75 0.45
CA SER A 249 -3.22 -13.77 0.15
C SER A 249 -3.18 -12.61 1.14
N ASN A 250 -1.99 -12.07 1.34
CA ASN A 250 -1.79 -10.79 2.00
C ASN A 250 -0.71 -10.01 1.27
N TYR A 251 -0.81 -8.69 1.30
CA TYR A 251 0.16 -7.80 0.68
C TYR A 251 0.31 -6.53 1.51
N SER A 252 1.49 -5.91 1.40
CA SER A 252 1.83 -4.66 2.07
C SER A 252 2.64 -3.82 1.09
N VAL A 253 2.24 -2.56 0.94
CA VAL A 253 2.90 -1.59 0.06
C VAL A 253 3.29 -0.40 0.92
N SER A 254 4.57 -0.05 0.87
CA SER A 254 5.13 1.06 1.63
C SER A 254 5.80 2.07 0.70
N ASN A 255 5.70 3.35 1.05
CA ASN A 255 6.38 4.43 0.34
C ASN A 255 7.88 4.54 0.72
N VAL A 256 8.43 3.54 1.42
CA VAL A 256 9.83 3.48 1.87
C VAL A 256 10.61 2.47 1.03
N THR A 257 11.73 2.90 0.45
CA THR A 257 12.70 1.97 -0.15
C THR A 257 13.68 1.50 0.92
N GLY A 258 14.17 0.26 0.82
CA GLY A 258 14.85 -0.53 1.87
C GLY A 258 16.02 0.06 2.68
N ASN A 259 16.33 1.36 2.56
CA ASN A 259 17.28 2.12 3.38
C ASN A 259 16.62 3.25 4.21
N SER A 260 15.37 3.07 4.66
CA SER A 260 14.69 3.97 5.62
C SER A 260 14.45 5.40 5.11
N LYS A 261 14.55 5.62 3.79
CA LYS A 261 14.22 6.91 3.17
C LYS A 261 12.92 6.75 2.35
N PRO A 262 11.97 7.68 2.50
CA PRO A 262 10.84 7.78 1.58
C PRO A 262 11.36 7.80 0.13
N VAL A 263 10.63 7.19 -0.79
CA VAL A 263 10.89 7.38 -2.23
C VAL A 263 10.94 8.88 -2.49
N ASP A 264 11.92 9.36 -3.26
CA ASP A 264 12.12 10.79 -3.58
C ASP A 264 10.97 11.38 -4.45
N LEU A 265 9.88 10.63 -4.61
CA LEU A 265 8.62 11.05 -5.20
C LEU A 265 7.71 11.43 -4.03
N ARG A 266 7.61 12.74 -3.76
CA ARG A 266 6.67 13.30 -2.78
C ARG A 266 5.24 12.84 -3.04
N ALA A 267 4.87 12.70 -4.32
CA ALA A 267 3.58 12.20 -4.75
C ALA A 267 3.69 11.20 -5.90
N GLY A 268 2.78 10.23 -5.98
CA GLY A 268 2.59 9.36 -7.13
C GLY A 268 2.43 7.87 -6.83
N TRP A 269 2.34 7.10 -7.90
CA TRP A 269 2.04 5.67 -7.87
C TRP A 269 3.19 4.85 -7.27
N ILE A 270 2.91 4.10 -6.20
CA ILE A 270 3.90 3.27 -5.49
C ILE A 270 3.61 1.76 -5.56
N GLY A 271 2.42 1.33 -5.98
CA GLY A 271 2.14 -0.10 -6.12
C GLY A 271 0.85 -0.44 -6.84
N LYS A 272 0.82 -1.62 -7.48
CA LYS A 272 -0.38 -2.21 -8.10
C LYS A 272 -0.59 -3.61 -7.58
N VAL A 273 -1.83 -3.94 -7.24
CA VAL A 273 -2.25 -5.31 -6.96
C VAL A 273 -3.50 -5.62 -7.78
N SER A 274 -3.68 -6.87 -8.16
CA SER A 274 -4.87 -7.30 -8.88
C SER A 274 -5.31 -8.64 -8.35
N GLU A 275 -6.62 -8.76 -8.09
CA GLU A 275 -7.23 -9.95 -7.54
C GLU A 275 -8.47 -10.32 -8.35
N SER A 276 -8.71 -11.62 -8.47
CA SER A 276 -9.90 -12.12 -9.15
C SER A 276 -10.64 -13.14 -8.29
N ASN A 277 -11.95 -13.16 -8.46
CA ASN A 277 -12.81 -14.12 -7.79
C ASN A 277 -13.57 -14.98 -8.81
N PRO A 278 -12.95 -16.05 -9.33
CA PRO A 278 -13.62 -17.00 -10.21
C PRO A 278 -14.53 -18.00 -9.45
N THR A 279 -14.67 -17.87 -8.13
CA THR A 279 -15.42 -18.81 -7.30
C THR A 279 -16.87 -18.39 -7.14
N ASP A 280 -17.71 -19.30 -6.62
CA ASP A 280 -19.13 -19.04 -6.35
C ASP A 280 -19.39 -18.28 -5.04
N SER A 281 -18.33 -17.93 -4.29
CA SER A 281 -18.42 -17.24 -3.00
C SER A 281 -17.69 -15.92 -3.00
N THR A 282 -18.23 -14.90 -2.33
CA THR A 282 -17.57 -13.60 -2.15
C THR A 282 -16.27 -13.76 -1.37
N LYS A 283 -15.19 -13.12 -1.86
CA LYS A 283 -13.94 -12.91 -1.12
C LYS A 283 -14.00 -11.56 -0.41
N TYR A 284 -13.34 -11.42 0.73
CA TYR A 284 -13.30 -10.15 1.45
C TYR A 284 -11.86 -9.73 1.66
N PHE A 285 -11.58 -8.44 1.59
CA PHE A 285 -10.24 -7.89 1.75
C PHE A 285 -10.28 -6.77 2.78
N LEU A 286 -9.50 -6.88 3.86
CA LEU A 286 -9.35 -5.85 4.86
C LEU A 286 -8.13 -4.99 4.53
N PHE A 287 -8.38 -3.71 4.22
CA PHE A 287 -7.37 -2.69 3.97
C PHE A 287 -7.11 -1.87 5.23
N MET A 288 -5.84 -1.75 5.62
CA MET A 288 -5.41 -1.01 6.81
C MET A 288 -4.14 -0.22 6.52
N GLY A 289 -4.14 1.05 6.89
CA GLY A 289 -2.95 1.91 6.83
C GLY A 289 -2.17 1.90 8.15
N ALA A 290 -0.89 2.20 8.07
CA ALA A 290 -0.04 2.54 9.20
C ALA A 290 1.07 3.49 8.75
N TYR A 291 1.56 4.29 9.68
CA TYR A 291 2.64 5.24 9.46
C TYR A 291 3.69 5.13 10.56
N LEU A 292 4.89 5.66 10.29
CA LEU A 292 5.98 5.77 11.26
C LEU A 292 6.41 7.23 11.33
N ASP A 293 6.18 7.86 12.48
CA ASP A 293 6.72 9.20 12.76
C ASP A 293 8.22 9.10 13.11
N VAL A 294 9.05 9.45 12.13
CA VAL A 294 10.51 9.48 12.28
C VAL A 294 11.00 10.60 13.20
N ARG A 295 10.12 11.50 13.65
CA ARG A 295 10.46 12.61 14.58
C ARG A 295 10.41 12.16 16.04
N GLU A 296 9.70 11.08 16.35
CA GLU A 296 9.63 10.55 17.72
C GLU A 296 10.81 9.63 18.04
N GLU A 297 11.31 9.70 19.28
CA GLU A 297 12.44 8.86 19.74
C GLU A 297 12.10 7.36 19.78
N ASN A 298 10.80 7.02 19.80
CA ASN A 298 10.30 5.66 19.74
C ASN A 298 9.80 5.41 18.32
N GLU A 299 10.66 4.85 17.45
CA GLU A 299 10.34 4.44 16.08
C GLU A 299 9.26 3.32 16.03
N ALA A 300 8.05 3.61 16.48
CA ALA A 300 6.94 2.70 16.52
C ALA A 300 5.95 3.04 15.41
N TRP A 301 5.58 2.03 14.63
CA TRP A 301 4.50 2.20 13.67
C TRP A 301 3.17 2.39 14.39
N VAL A 302 2.43 3.38 13.95
CA VAL A 302 1.12 3.75 14.45
C VAL A 302 0.10 3.47 13.34
N PRO A 303 -1.06 2.86 13.65
CA PRO A 303 -2.05 2.60 12.62
C PRO A 303 -2.71 3.91 12.16
N SER A 304 -3.03 3.97 10.87
CA SER A 304 -3.58 5.14 10.19
C SER A 304 -5.09 5.07 10.11
N ASN A 305 -5.73 6.23 10.21
CA ASN A 305 -7.16 6.37 9.98
C ASN A 305 -7.48 6.44 8.48
N PHE A 306 -8.73 6.14 8.07
CA PHE A 306 -9.15 6.23 6.65
C PHE A 306 -10.40 7.09 6.39
N HIS A 307 -10.55 7.50 5.13
CA HIS A 307 -11.69 8.21 4.57
C HIS A 307 -12.07 7.66 3.19
N ASP A 308 -13.36 7.40 2.96
CA ASP A 308 -13.88 6.99 1.66
C ASP A 308 -14.21 8.24 0.83
N TYR A 309 -13.56 8.42 -0.33
CA TYR A 309 -13.83 9.51 -1.28
C TYR A 309 -14.98 9.19 -2.22
N ILE A 310 -14.95 7.99 -2.78
CA ILE A 310 -15.90 7.47 -3.75
C ILE A 310 -16.19 6.03 -3.36
N ASP A 311 -17.45 5.68 -3.16
CA ASP A 311 -17.89 4.30 -2.89
C ASP A 311 -19.04 3.97 -3.85
N THR A 312 -18.70 3.38 -5.00
CA THR A 312 -19.62 2.98 -6.07
C THR A 312 -19.40 1.52 -6.44
N GLU A 313 -20.34 0.91 -7.17
CA GLU A 313 -20.25 -0.51 -7.57
C GLU A 313 -19.01 -0.83 -8.42
N SER A 314 -18.52 0.12 -9.21
CA SER A 314 -17.39 -0.09 -10.14
C SER A 314 -16.08 0.55 -9.67
N LEU A 315 -16.14 1.37 -8.63
CA LEU A 315 -15.00 2.15 -8.16
C LEU A 315 -15.13 2.49 -6.68
N LEU A 316 -14.10 2.16 -5.91
CA LEU A 316 -13.88 2.60 -4.54
C LEU A 316 -12.55 3.36 -4.46
N ILE A 317 -12.55 4.57 -3.91
CA ILE A 317 -11.33 5.34 -3.62
C ILE A 317 -11.29 5.64 -2.13
N VAL A 318 -10.22 5.22 -1.47
CA VAL A 318 -10.02 5.35 -0.02
C VAL A 318 -8.68 5.99 0.26
N GLY A 319 -8.65 6.99 1.12
CA GLY A 319 -7.43 7.61 1.64
C GLY A 319 -7.14 7.21 3.07
N TRP A 320 -5.86 7.14 3.42
CA TRP A 320 -5.35 6.98 4.78
C TRP A 320 -4.48 8.17 5.14
N ASP A 321 -4.44 8.47 6.42
CA ASP A 321 -3.83 9.65 7.03
C ASP A 321 -2.99 9.19 8.24
N ASP A 322 -1.93 9.89 8.61
CA ASP A 322 -1.07 9.64 9.79
C ASP A 322 -1.81 9.83 11.14
N ARG A 323 -3.13 9.79 11.10
CA ARG A 323 -3.97 9.93 12.26
C ARG A 323 -4.01 8.68 13.11
N SER A 324 -3.90 8.88 14.43
CA SER A 324 -4.40 7.94 15.43
C SER A 324 -5.37 8.58 16.42
N TYR A 325 -6.34 7.80 16.88
CA TYR A 325 -7.35 8.22 17.83
C TYR A 325 -6.87 8.07 19.27
N TRP A 326 -6.52 9.19 19.92
CA TRP A 326 -6.18 9.16 21.35
C TRP A 326 -7.42 8.83 22.20
N SER A 327 -7.40 7.66 22.83
CA SER A 327 -8.35 7.27 23.87
C SER A 327 -7.62 7.36 25.21
N THR A 328 -7.79 8.45 25.94
CA THR A 328 -7.51 8.41 27.38
C THR A 328 -8.76 8.57 28.24
N GLU A 329 -9.73 9.44 27.92
CA GLU A 329 -10.95 9.53 28.75
C GLU A 329 -12.19 10.05 27.97
N GLY A 330 -13.16 9.17 27.67
CA GLY A 330 -14.50 9.57 27.19
C GLY A 330 -15.06 8.76 26.01
N PRO A 331 -16.38 8.86 25.71
CA PRO A 331 -17.04 8.14 24.61
C PRO A 331 -16.73 8.66 23.20
N PHE A 332 -15.94 9.73 23.09
CA PHE A 332 -15.51 10.28 21.83
C PHE A 332 -13.99 10.25 21.82
N ALA A 333 -13.40 9.47 20.91
CA ALA A 333 -12.00 9.64 20.59
C ALA A 333 -11.83 11.07 20.08
N VAL A 334 -11.03 11.88 20.78
CA VAL A 334 -10.76 13.24 20.34
C VAL A 334 -9.65 13.12 19.28
N PRO A 335 -9.91 13.53 18.02
CA PRO A 335 -8.85 13.59 17.02
C PRO A 335 -7.71 14.45 17.56
N ASP A 336 -6.48 14.03 17.35
CA ASP A 336 -5.32 14.85 17.71
C ASP A 336 -5.41 16.19 16.95
N PRO A 337 -5.40 17.34 17.65
CA PRO A 337 -5.52 18.64 16.99
C PRO A 337 -4.32 19.00 16.11
N SER A 338 -3.23 18.21 16.13
CA SER A 338 -2.08 18.37 15.24
C SER A 338 -2.22 17.69 13.87
N MET A 339 -3.31 16.96 13.63
CA MET A 339 -3.59 16.24 12.38
C MET A 339 -3.95 17.18 11.22
N ASP A 340 -3.31 17.00 10.07
CA ASP A 340 -3.56 17.80 8.86
C ASP A 340 -4.87 17.46 8.15
N SER A 341 -5.34 16.25 8.36
CA SER A 341 -6.65 15.80 8.00
C SER A 341 -6.95 15.52 6.54
N ASP A 342 -5.93 15.20 5.77
CA ASP A 342 -5.98 15.21 4.31
C ASP A 342 -6.17 13.82 3.67
N PHE A 343 -5.87 12.74 4.39
CA PHE A 343 -5.99 11.36 3.89
C PHE A 343 -5.29 11.12 2.53
N ASN A 344 -4.27 11.91 2.19
CA ASN A 344 -3.50 11.75 0.95
C ASN A 344 -2.19 10.96 1.19
N ASP A 345 -1.82 10.71 2.45
CA ASP A 345 -0.62 9.99 2.83
C ASP A 345 -0.48 8.65 2.09
N MET A 346 -1.59 7.90 2.02
CA MET A 346 -1.75 6.74 1.15
C MET A 346 -3.16 6.72 0.59
N ARG A 347 -3.32 6.42 -0.69
CA ARG A 347 -4.62 6.28 -1.34
C ARG A 347 -4.70 4.98 -2.10
N ALA A 348 -5.81 4.27 -1.96
CA ALA A 348 -6.14 3.10 -2.76
C ALA A 348 -7.25 3.44 -3.75
N ILE A 349 -6.96 3.34 -5.04
CA ILE A 349 -7.95 3.34 -6.12
C ILE A 349 -8.28 1.89 -6.44
N ILE A 350 -9.50 1.46 -6.17
CA ILE A 350 -9.95 0.08 -6.33
C ILE A 350 -11.02 0.05 -7.42
N ARG A 351 -10.63 -0.46 -8.60
CA ARG A 351 -11.53 -0.62 -9.76
C ARG A 351 -12.11 -2.03 -9.76
N PHE A 352 -13.43 -2.15 -9.89
CA PHE A 352 -14.10 -3.43 -10.02
C PHE A 352 -14.56 -3.66 -11.45
N SER A 353 -14.29 -4.85 -11.98
CA SER A 353 -14.71 -5.27 -13.32
C SER A 353 -15.32 -6.66 -13.28
N HIS A 354 -16.28 -6.92 -14.17
CA HIS A 354 -16.75 -8.27 -14.42
C HIS A 354 -15.72 -9.03 -15.26
N LEU A 355 -15.46 -10.29 -14.93
CA LEU A 355 -14.56 -11.16 -15.70
C LEU A 355 -15.04 -11.36 -17.15
N ASP A 356 -16.33 -11.14 -17.41
CA ASP A 356 -16.94 -11.28 -18.73
C ASP A 356 -16.80 -10.03 -19.63
N GLY A 357 -16.21 -8.94 -19.13
CA GLY A 357 -15.75 -7.80 -19.94
C GLY A 357 -16.83 -7.03 -20.71
N LYS A 358 -18.05 -6.90 -20.17
CA LYS A 358 -19.16 -6.20 -20.86
C LYS A 358 -19.66 -4.99 -20.07
N GLY A 359 -19.11 -3.82 -20.38
CA GLY A 359 -19.67 -2.52 -19.99
C GLY A 359 -20.53 -1.91 -21.13
N PRO A 360 -21.64 -1.22 -20.82
CA PRO A 360 -22.34 -0.39 -21.81
C PRO A 360 -21.49 0.83 -22.22
N LYS A 361 -21.66 1.29 -23.47
CA LYS A 361 -21.07 2.55 -23.97
C LYS A 361 -22.03 3.70 -23.69
N GLU A 362 -21.65 4.66 -22.85
CA GLU A 362 -22.47 5.84 -22.54
C GLU A 362 -21.69 7.15 -22.74
N LEU A 363 -22.24 8.27 -22.27
CA LEU A 363 -21.59 9.58 -22.28
C LEU A 363 -20.46 9.63 -21.24
N PRO A 364 -19.58 10.65 -21.31
CA PRO A 364 -18.61 10.86 -20.26
C PRO A 364 -19.30 10.98 -18.90
N THR A 365 -18.77 10.25 -17.93
CA THR A 365 -19.32 10.21 -16.57
C THR A 365 -18.35 10.89 -15.61
N TYR A 366 -18.90 11.72 -14.73
CA TYR A 366 -18.16 12.52 -13.77
C TYR A 366 -18.48 12.09 -12.34
N LEU A 367 -17.44 11.89 -11.52
CA LEU A 367 -17.59 11.60 -10.10
C LEU A 367 -16.78 12.60 -9.25
N PRO A 368 -17.39 13.26 -8.25
CA PRO A 368 -18.82 13.24 -7.95
C PRO A 368 -19.65 13.88 -9.09
N THR A 369 -20.93 13.51 -9.19
CA THR A 369 -21.83 14.11 -10.19
C THR A 369 -21.96 15.62 -9.95
N PRO A 370 -21.79 16.46 -10.99
CA PRO A 370 -21.89 17.90 -10.86
C PRO A 370 -23.24 18.33 -10.27
N THR A 371 -23.22 19.15 -9.21
CA THR A 371 -24.43 19.58 -8.48
C THR A 371 -25.07 20.85 -9.03
N GLN A 372 -24.46 21.50 -10.04
CA GLN A 372 -24.97 22.72 -10.67
C GLN A 372 -24.89 22.62 -12.21
N PRO A 373 -25.76 23.35 -12.96
CA PRO A 373 -25.55 23.51 -14.39
C PRO A 373 -24.18 24.16 -14.62
N THR A 374 -23.36 23.48 -15.41
CA THR A 374 -22.00 23.86 -15.77
C THR A 374 -21.97 25.31 -16.24
N LYS A 375 -21.22 26.18 -15.55
CA LYS A 375 -21.03 27.56 -16.00
C LYS A 375 -19.97 27.57 -17.10
N LEU A 376 -20.18 28.41 -18.12
CA LEU A 376 -19.11 28.73 -19.06
C LEU A 376 -17.95 29.37 -18.29
N ALA A 377 -16.72 28.97 -18.62
CA ALA A 377 -15.52 29.55 -18.04
C ALA A 377 -15.48 31.07 -18.33
N GLU A 378 -15.37 31.89 -17.29
CA GLU A 378 -15.45 33.36 -17.43
C GLU A 378 -14.25 33.95 -18.19
N THR A 379 -13.11 33.27 -18.14
CA THR A 379 -11.88 33.58 -18.89
C THR A 379 -11.03 32.32 -19.06
N ARG A 380 -10.41 32.10 -20.24
CA ARG A 380 -9.32 31.12 -20.36
C ARG A 380 -8.09 31.64 -19.60
N GLY A 381 -7.73 30.93 -18.54
CA GLY A 381 -6.63 31.25 -17.65
C GLY A 381 -5.31 30.60 -18.08
N ILE A 382 -4.38 30.50 -17.14
CA ILE A 382 -3.17 29.70 -17.26
C ILE A 382 -3.50 28.35 -16.60
N GLY A 383 -3.47 27.25 -17.36
CA GLY A 383 -3.80 25.91 -16.87
C GLY A 383 -3.04 24.81 -17.58
N TYR A 384 -3.08 23.60 -17.01
CA TYR A 384 -2.51 22.41 -17.61
C TYR A 384 -3.56 21.70 -18.45
N GLU A 385 -3.32 21.59 -19.76
CA GLU A 385 -4.19 20.87 -20.68
C GLU A 385 -3.86 19.38 -20.67
N PHE A 386 -4.89 18.53 -20.66
CA PHE A 386 -4.76 17.10 -20.76
C PHE A 386 -5.88 16.47 -21.59
N SER A 387 -5.62 15.28 -22.12
CA SER A 387 -6.57 14.56 -22.96
C SER A 387 -6.96 13.22 -22.36
N ILE A 388 -8.18 12.77 -22.66
CA ILE A 388 -8.66 11.43 -22.32
C ILE A 388 -9.13 10.75 -23.60
N ARG A 389 -8.53 9.62 -23.97
CA ARG A 389 -8.88 8.90 -25.20
C ARG A 389 -10.21 8.15 -25.05
N PRO A 390 -10.83 7.75 -26.16
CA PRO A 390 -11.98 6.85 -26.14
C PRO A 390 -11.71 5.60 -25.31
N GLY A 391 -12.55 5.33 -24.33
CA GLY A 391 -12.40 4.20 -23.42
C GLY A 391 -11.31 4.38 -22.37
N GLU A 392 -10.79 5.59 -22.15
CA GLU A 392 -9.93 5.89 -21.01
C GLU A 392 -10.71 6.60 -19.90
N GLU A 393 -10.15 6.56 -18.70
CA GLU A 393 -10.61 7.29 -17.53
C GLU A 393 -9.44 8.08 -16.94
N ALA A 394 -9.69 9.31 -16.50
CA ALA A 394 -8.73 10.12 -15.74
C ALA A 394 -9.21 10.32 -14.30
N TYR A 395 -8.30 10.13 -13.35
CA TYR A 395 -8.56 10.23 -11.92
C TYR A 395 -7.66 11.35 -11.40
N LEU A 396 -8.28 12.46 -11.01
CA LEU A 396 -7.61 13.67 -10.54
C LEU A 396 -7.73 13.73 -9.02
N MET A 397 -6.60 13.54 -8.35
CA MET A 397 -6.49 13.68 -6.91
C MET A 397 -5.91 15.04 -6.61
N VAL A 398 -6.55 15.78 -5.71
CA VAL A 398 -6.21 17.18 -5.49
C VAL A 398 -5.95 17.44 -4.01
N SER A 399 -4.72 17.84 -3.70
CA SER A 399 -4.30 18.35 -2.40
C SER A 399 -3.92 19.84 -2.53
N GLY A 400 -3.73 20.55 -1.42
CA GLY A 400 -3.10 21.86 -1.51
C GLY A 400 -2.89 22.54 -0.18
N TYR A 401 -1.72 23.13 -0.01
CA TYR A 401 -1.29 23.83 1.18
C TYR A 401 -0.78 25.22 0.83
N ALA A 402 -1.60 26.25 1.01
CA ALA A 402 -1.27 27.57 0.49
C ALA A 402 -1.39 28.71 1.49
N ALA A 403 -0.51 29.70 1.34
CA ALA A 403 -0.52 30.91 2.15
C ALA A 403 -1.74 31.79 1.86
N LEU A 404 -2.21 31.79 0.60
CA LEU A 404 -3.41 32.49 0.16
C LEU A 404 -4.57 31.51 -0.03
N GLN A 405 -5.80 32.03 0.14
CA GLN A 405 -6.98 31.26 -0.24
C GLN A 405 -6.94 30.98 -1.74
N ASN A 406 -7.17 29.74 -2.13
CA ASN A 406 -7.05 29.30 -3.51
C ASN A 406 -8.13 28.28 -3.90
N ALA A 407 -8.58 28.38 -5.14
CA ALA A 407 -9.65 27.59 -5.74
C ALA A 407 -9.12 26.87 -6.98
N MET A 408 -9.84 25.84 -7.42
CA MET A 408 -9.46 25.03 -8.56
C MET A 408 -10.68 24.67 -9.38
N GLU A 409 -10.50 24.58 -10.68
CA GLU A 409 -11.53 24.15 -11.61
C GLU A 409 -10.96 23.28 -12.73
N ILE A 410 -11.84 22.41 -13.26
CA ILE A 410 -11.58 21.58 -14.43
C ILE A 410 -12.57 21.99 -15.50
N ILE A 411 -12.04 22.33 -16.67
CA ILE A 411 -12.79 22.87 -17.80
C ILE A 411 -12.76 21.85 -18.93
N ASP A 412 -13.92 21.55 -19.50
CA ASP A 412 -14.00 20.83 -20.77
C ASP A 412 -13.73 21.83 -21.90
N LEU A 413 -12.66 21.60 -22.67
CA LEU A 413 -12.18 22.56 -23.67
C LEU A 413 -13.05 22.60 -24.93
N GLU A 414 -13.90 21.60 -25.15
CA GLU A 414 -14.82 21.59 -26.28
C GLU A 414 -16.08 22.41 -25.98
N THR A 415 -16.65 22.21 -24.79
CA THR A 415 -17.87 22.91 -24.37
C THR A 415 -17.59 24.24 -23.67
N GLU A 416 -16.34 24.47 -23.26
CA GLU A 416 -15.88 25.58 -22.42
C GLU A 416 -16.59 25.65 -21.06
N GLU A 417 -17.11 24.50 -20.61
CA GLU A 417 -17.86 24.37 -19.38
C GLU A 417 -16.98 23.92 -18.21
N VAL A 418 -17.21 24.50 -17.02
CA VAL A 418 -16.54 24.09 -15.76
C VAL A 418 -17.17 22.81 -15.19
N VAL A 419 -16.62 21.66 -15.54
CA VAL A 419 -17.16 20.33 -15.20
C VAL A 419 -16.94 19.94 -13.73
N TRP A 420 -15.97 20.57 -13.07
CA TRP A 420 -15.72 20.43 -11.63
C TRP A 420 -15.06 21.68 -11.08
N ARG A 421 -15.39 22.01 -9.82
CA ARG A 421 -14.81 23.16 -9.13
C ARG A 421 -14.73 22.90 -7.64
N HIS A 422 -13.59 23.20 -7.04
CA HIS A 422 -13.44 23.35 -5.61
C HIS A 422 -13.42 24.85 -5.27
N GLY A 423 -14.46 25.33 -4.56
CA GLY A 423 -14.75 26.75 -4.33
C GLY A 423 -13.76 27.51 -3.45
N GLY A 424 -12.75 26.81 -2.95
CA GLY A 424 -11.57 27.41 -2.34
C GLY A 424 -11.37 26.98 -0.89
N ILE A 425 -10.11 26.98 -0.49
CA ILE A 425 -9.67 26.66 0.86
C ILE A 425 -9.25 27.97 1.55
N PRO A 426 -9.67 28.25 2.79
CA PRO A 426 -9.17 29.40 3.54
C PRO A 426 -7.64 29.44 3.56
N ALA A 427 -7.05 30.63 3.63
CA ALA A 427 -5.60 30.77 3.73
C ALA A 427 -5.04 29.94 4.91
N ALA A 428 -3.84 29.36 4.78
CA ALA A 428 -3.24 28.52 5.82
C ALA A 428 -3.20 29.18 7.22
N LYS A 429 -3.12 30.52 7.30
CA LYS A 429 -3.17 31.27 8.58
C LYS A 429 -4.53 31.21 9.28
N GLU A 430 -5.59 30.92 8.54
CA GLU A 430 -6.96 30.80 9.03
C GLU A 430 -7.33 29.34 9.33
N LEU A 431 -6.59 28.38 8.74
CA LEU A 431 -6.64 26.98 9.11
C LEU A 431 -6.03 26.82 10.51
N LYS A 432 -6.82 26.29 11.45
CA LYS A 432 -6.31 25.96 12.79
C LYS A 432 -5.57 24.64 12.70
N GLY A 433 -4.24 24.70 12.60
CA GLY A 433 -3.37 23.53 12.47
C GLY A 433 -2.54 23.60 11.18
N ASN A 434 -1.39 22.94 11.14
CA ASN A 434 -0.57 22.81 9.93
C ASN A 434 -1.22 21.79 8.97
N SER A 435 -2.47 22.01 8.60
CA SER A 435 -3.21 21.10 7.73
C SER A 435 -2.96 21.40 6.27
N GLU A 436 -2.59 20.40 5.46
CA GLU A 436 -2.63 20.42 4.00
C GLU A 436 -4.01 19.96 3.53
N PRO A 437 -5.03 20.82 3.44
CA PRO A 437 -6.38 20.36 3.25
C PRO A 437 -6.57 19.68 1.89
N ASP A 438 -7.03 18.44 1.97
CA ASP A 438 -7.45 17.66 0.83
C ASP A 438 -8.72 18.24 0.18
N ARG A 439 -8.65 18.40 -1.14
CA ARG A 439 -9.71 18.99 -1.98
C ARG A 439 -10.61 17.92 -2.59
N GLY A 440 -10.24 16.66 -2.42
CA GLY A 440 -10.97 15.50 -2.88
C GLY A 440 -10.49 14.95 -4.22
N VAL A 441 -11.31 14.06 -4.77
CA VAL A 441 -11.01 13.31 -5.99
C VAL A 441 -12.08 13.56 -7.03
N TYR A 442 -11.64 13.76 -8.28
CA TYR A 442 -12.49 13.88 -9.44
C TYR A 442 -12.17 12.82 -10.49
N VAL A 443 -13.19 12.13 -10.98
CA VAL A 443 -13.02 11.09 -12.01
C VAL A 443 -13.78 11.48 -13.25
N ILE A 444 -13.09 11.40 -14.39
CA ILE A 444 -13.65 11.62 -15.73
C ILE A 444 -13.53 10.31 -16.49
N ARG A 445 -14.65 9.73 -16.89
CA ARG A 445 -14.66 8.55 -17.76
C ARG A 445 -14.98 8.98 -19.18
N ASN A 446 -14.13 8.75 -20.17
CA ASN A 446 -14.45 9.04 -21.56
C ASN A 446 -15.00 7.79 -22.25
N GLN A 447 -16.31 7.68 -22.31
CA GLN A 447 -16.99 6.59 -23.00
C GLN A 447 -17.43 6.93 -24.44
N SER A 448 -17.06 8.13 -24.92
CA SER A 448 -17.29 8.55 -26.31
C SER A 448 -16.29 7.91 -27.28
N ASP A 449 -16.49 8.10 -28.58
CA ASP A 449 -15.58 7.66 -29.65
C ASP A 449 -14.54 8.73 -30.04
N GLU A 450 -14.56 9.88 -29.39
CA GLU A 450 -13.64 10.99 -29.63
C GLU A 450 -12.71 11.24 -28.44
N VAL A 451 -11.53 11.79 -28.71
CA VAL A 451 -10.62 12.24 -27.66
C VAL A 451 -11.20 13.49 -27.03
N ARG A 452 -11.39 13.48 -25.71
CA ARG A 452 -11.85 14.65 -24.95
C ARG A 452 -10.65 15.43 -24.43
N GLN A 453 -10.76 16.75 -24.44
CA GLN A 453 -9.71 17.67 -24.01
C GLN A 453 -10.20 18.46 -22.80
N TYR A 454 -9.36 18.53 -21.78
CA TYR A 454 -9.66 19.20 -20.52
C TYR A 454 -8.51 20.13 -20.15
N GLU A 455 -8.81 21.12 -19.33
CA GLU A 455 -7.82 22.00 -18.73
C GLU A 455 -8.07 22.09 -17.23
N VAL A 456 -7.01 21.92 -16.46
CA VAL A 456 -7.03 22.16 -15.02
C VAL A 456 -6.42 23.52 -14.72
N GLN A 457 -7.18 24.35 -14.00
CA GLN A 457 -6.78 25.70 -13.61
C GLN A 457 -6.87 25.86 -12.10
N ALA A 458 -5.98 26.66 -11.54
CA ALA A 458 -6.07 27.13 -10.16
C ALA A 458 -6.10 28.66 -10.12
N GLN A 459 -6.70 29.19 -9.06
CA GLN A 459 -6.83 30.62 -8.81
C GLN A 459 -6.52 30.92 -7.34
N CYS A 460 -5.92 32.07 -7.03
CA CYS A 460 -5.77 32.57 -5.67
C CYS A 460 -6.56 33.86 -5.45
N LEU A 461 -7.08 34.04 -4.24
CA LEU A 461 -7.75 35.24 -3.78
C LEU A 461 -6.69 36.24 -3.29
N TYR A 462 -6.26 37.10 -4.21
CA TYR A 462 -5.13 38.02 -3.97
C TYR A 462 -5.52 39.22 -3.09
N VAL A 463 -6.79 39.65 -3.16
CA VAL A 463 -7.33 40.73 -2.30
C VAL A 463 -8.70 40.29 -1.76
N PRO A 464 -8.74 39.69 -0.55
CA PRO A 464 -9.97 39.13 0.02
C PRO A 464 -11.12 40.13 0.12
N GLU A 465 -10.84 41.40 0.47
CA GLU A 465 -11.88 42.42 0.63
C GLU A 465 -12.56 42.84 -0.69
N LYS A 466 -11.94 42.48 -1.82
CA LYS A 466 -12.42 42.81 -3.16
C LYS A 466 -12.91 41.59 -3.94
N ASP A 467 -12.87 40.40 -3.33
CA ASP A 467 -13.16 39.13 -4.01
C ASP A 467 -12.38 38.99 -5.33
N TYR A 468 -11.12 39.43 -5.31
CA TYR A 468 -10.30 39.51 -6.53
C TYR A 468 -9.49 38.22 -6.71
N TRP A 469 -10.05 37.32 -7.51
CA TRP A 469 -9.43 36.07 -7.92
C TRP A 469 -8.49 36.25 -9.10
N LYS A 470 -7.35 35.57 -9.08
CA LYS A 470 -6.36 35.59 -10.15
C LYS A 470 -5.87 34.17 -10.44
N HIS A 471 -5.79 33.81 -11.71
CA HIS A 471 -5.16 32.55 -12.12
C HIS A 471 -3.69 32.52 -11.70
N ILE A 472 -3.26 31.36 -11.22
CA ILE A 472 -1.90 31.13 -10.72
C ILE A 472 -1.11 30.26 -11.70
N PRO A 473 0.22 30.46 -11.82
CA PRO A 473 1.06 29.65 -12.70
C PRO A 473 1.09 28.19 -12.24
N PHE A 474 1.37 27.29 -13.18
CA PHE A 474 1.60 25.88 -12.92
C PHE A 474 2.97 25.41 -13.40
N LYS A 475 3.42 24.27 -12.87
CA LYS A 475 4.59 23.53 -13.30
C LYS A 475 4.30 22.04 -13.29
N LEU A 476 4.75 21.36 -14.34
CA LEU A 476 4.72 19.91 -14.41
C LEU A 476 5.90 19.36 -13.59
N LEU A 477 5.58 18.70 -12.48
CA LEU A 477 6.55 18.12 -11.55
C LEU A 477 6.94 16.70 -11.95
N GLY A 478 6.01 15.97 -12.58
CA GLY A 478 6.22 14.64 -13.14
C GLY A 478 5.25 14.40 -14.29
N ASP A 479 5.72 13.68 -15.31
CA ASP A 479 4.90 13.33 -16.47
C ASP A 479 5.39 12.00 -17.05
N ASN A 480 4.50 11.03 -17.07
CA ASN A 480 4.70 9.74 -17.68
C ASN A 480 3.38 9.30 -18.36
N PRO A 481 3.39 8.22 -19.16
CA PRO A 481 2.23 7.83 -19.95
C PRO A 481 0.93 7.61 -19.15
N ASP A 482 1.05 7.24 -17.87
CA ASP A 482 -0.07 6.83 -17.02
C ASP A 482 -0.33 7.82 -15.87
N THR A 483 0.58 8.78 -15.63
CA THR A 483 0.49 9.75 -14.53
C THR A 483 1.10 11.10 -14.88
N ALA A 484 0.41 12.19 -14.53
CA ALA A 484 0.97 13.54 -14.49
C ALA A 484 0.81 14.16 -13.11
N ILE A 485 1.82 14.90 -12.66
CA ILE A 485 1.85 15.60 -11.38
C ILE A 485 2.01 17.09 -11.69
N VAL A 486 0.97 17.86 -11.42
CA VAL A 486 0.90 19.29 -11.73
C VAL A 486 0.85 20.08 -10.43
N GLY A 487 1.87 20.90 -10.21
CA GLY A 487 1.92 21.83 -9.08
C GLY A 487 1.53 23.24 -9.50
N PHE A 488 0.74 23.93 -8.69
CA PHE A 488 0.39 25.34 -8.86
C PHE A 488 0.96 26.16 -7.72
N GLU A 489 1.28 27.43 -8.00
CA GLU A 489 1.96 28.32 -7.05
C GLU A 489 1.24 29.66 -6.94
N ASP A 490 0.77 30.01 -5.74
CA ASP A 490 -0.06 31.17 -5.43
C ASP A 490 0.68 32.51 -5.62
N ASN A 491 2.01 32.46 -5.71
CA ASN A 491 2.84 33.58 -6.07
C ASN A 491 2.99 33.78 -7.59
N PRO A 492 2.50 34.90 -8.17
CA PRO A 492 2.64 35.16 -9.61
C PRO A 492 4.08 35.40 -10.09
N HIS A 493 5.04 35.52 -9.18
CA HIS A 493 6.48 35.66 -9.43
C HIS A 493 7.28 34.41 -9.07
N ALA A 494 6.60 33.26 -8.94
CA ALA A 494 7.18 31.94 -8.75
C ALA A 494 8.43 31.73 -9.63
N THR A 495 9.45 31.12 -9.04
CA THR A 495 10.65 30.68 -9.77
C THR A 495 10.83 29.17 -9.60
N SER A 496 11.83 28.58 -10.23
CA SER A 496 12.05 27.12 -10.21
C SER A 496 12.25 26.51 -8.81
N ASN A 497 12.64 27.32 -7.82
CA ASN A 497 13.03 26.88 -6.46
C ASN A 497 11.88 26.89 -5.44
N TRP A 498 10.66 27.16 -5.90
CA TRP A 498 9.46 27.06 -5.09
C TRP A 498 9.05 25.58 -4.98
N ASP A 499 8.23 25.25 -3.99
CA ASP A 499 7.70 23.91 -3.71
C ASP A 499 6.63 23.47 -4.72
N TRP A 500 5.83 24.41 -5.24
CA TRP A 500 4.74 24.15 -6.20
C TRP A 500 3.67 23.21 -5.64
N ASP A 501 3.36 23.31 -4.35
CA ASP A 501 2.40 22.48 -3.63
C ASP A 501 1.18 23.25 -3.08
N ASP A 502 1.05 24.55 -3.39
CA ASP A 502 -0.12 25.35 -2.99
C ASP A 502 -1.44 24.73 -3.48
N VAL A 503 -1.42 24.19 -4.70
CA VAL A 503 -2.38 23.19 -5.20
C VAL A 503 -1.58 22.13 -5.96
N LEU A 504 -1.72 20.88 -5.55
CA LEU A 504 -1.10 19.74 -6.22
C LEU A 504 -2.19 18.87 -6.85
N VAL A 505 -1.99 18.50 -8.11
CA VAL A 505 -2.92 17.67 -8.87
C VAL A 505 -2.17 16.46 -9.39
N VAL A 506 -2.55 15.28 -8.92
CA VAL A 506 -2.07 14.00 -9.46
C VAL A 506 -3.16 13.46 -10.38
N ILE A 507 -2.83 13.31 -11.66
CA ILE A 507 -3.73 12.78 -12.69
C ILE A 507 -3.25 11.39 -13.05
N HIS A 508 -4.10 10.37 -12.89
CA HIS A 508 -3.84 9.02 -13.38
C HIS A 508 -4.77 8.67 -14.53
N TRP A 509 -4.21 8.07 -15.59
CA TRP A 509 -4.97 7.54 -16.72
C TRP A 509 -5.09 6.03 -16.64
N PHE A 510 -6.30 5.52 -16.91
CA PHE A 510 -6.58 4.10 -16.97
C PHE A 510 -7.35 3.74 -18.22
N GLU A 511 -6.98 2.65 -18.87
CA GLU A 511 -7.81 2.03 -19.91
C GLU A 511 -9.04 1.36 -19.25
N CYS A 512 -10.23 1.58 -19.82
CA CYS A 512 -11.42 0.79 -19.55
C CYS A 512 -11.24 -0.59 -20.18
N GLN A 513 -11.36 -1.65 -19.37
CA GLN A 513 -11.32 -3.04 -19.84
C GLN A 513 -12.68 -3.50 -20.37
#